data_AF-A0A2D9C5Z2-F1
#
_entry.id   AF-A0A2D9C5Z2-F1
#
_cell.length_a   1.000
_cell.length_b   1.000
_cell.length_c   1.000
_cell.angle_alpha   90.00
_cell.angle_beta   90.00
_cell.angle_gamma   90.00
#
_symmetry.space_group_name_H-M   'P 1'
#
loop_
_entity.id
_entity.type
_entity.pdbx_description
1 polymer ?
#
loop_
_entity_poly.entity_id
_entity_poly.type
_entity_poly.pdbx_seq_one_letter_code
_entity_poly.pdbx_strand_id
1 'polypeptide(L)'
;MGMASASEATNEDGDSIEFSGEVPFIFDVKNPTSLKSMNAATSAMVGKGITPIEHTILLGANQQTMPNGNMFAEVSASLGERVGFTDGDNETLRDFIAYIERTNSWVLSKWDERNVANISPEDAAIVGSIVEVQDFE
;
A
#
# COMPACT_ATOMS: atom_id res chain seq x y z
N MET A 1 9.93 -6.53 7.56
CA MET A 1 10.09 -7.26 6.28
C MET A 1 9.17 -8.46 6.36
N GLY A 2 8.40 -8.75 5.30
CA GLY A 2 7.47 -9.88 5.30
C GLY A 2 8.21 -11.20 5.09
N MET A 3 7.60 -12.30 5.49
CA MET A 3 8.07 -13.66 5.21
C MET A 3 7.18 -14.29 4.13
N ALA A 4 7.77 -14.97 3.16
CA ALA A 4 7.06 -15.68 2.11
C ALA A 4 7.44 -17.16 2.11
N SER A 5 6.43 -18.02 1.95
CA SER A 5 6.56 -19.42 1.57
C SER A 5 6.08 -19.59 0.13
N ALA A 6 6.66 -20.53 -0.61
CA ALA A 6 6.22 -20.85 -1.97
C ALA A 6 5.51 -22.20 -2.01
N SER A 7 4.28 -22.21 -2.55
CA SER A 7 3.59 -23.43 -3.00
C SER A 7 3.91 -23.66 -4.47
N GLU A 8 4.09 -24.92 -4.88
CA GLU A 8 4.37 -25.29 -6.29
C GLU A 8 5.59 -24.57 -6.87
N ALA A 9 6.67 -24.46 -6.09
CA ALA A 9 7.89 -23.81 -6.53
C ALA A 9 8.52 -24.54 -7.73
N THR A 10 9.12 -23.78 -8.63
CA THR A 10 9.87 -24.29 -9.79
C THR A 10 11.29 -23.74 -9.79
N ASN A 11 12.25 -24.53 -10.26
CA ASN A 11 13.61 -24.07 -10.51
C ASN A 11 13.71 -23.27 -11.82
N GLU A 12 14.93 -22.85 -12.18
CA GLU A 12 15.22 -22.08 -13.40
C GLU A 12 14.87 -22.83 -14.70
N ASP A 13 14.89 -24.16 -14.66
CA ASP A 13 14.55 -25.04 -15.78
C ASP A 13 13.03 -25.32 -15.89
N GLY A 14 12.25 -24.85 -14.92
CA GLY A 14 10.80 -25.09 -14.83
C GLY A 14 10.42 -26.42 -14.20
N ASP A 15 11.38 -27.16 -13.65
CA ASP A 15 11.11 -28.37 -12.89
C ASP A 15 10.56 -28.02 -11.51
N SER A 16 9.57 -28.79 -11.06
CA SER A 16 8.98 -28.61 -9.74
C SER A 16 9.98 -28.99 -8.65
N ILE A 17 10.08 -28.13 -7.63
CA ILE A 17 10.91 -28.34 -6.45
C ILE A 17 10.07 -28.22 -5.19
N GLU A 18 10.40 -29.00 -4.18
CA GLU A 18 9.87 -28.76 -2.85
C GLU A 18 10.57 -27.57 -2.22
N PHE A 19 9.80 -26.54 -1.89
CA PHE A 19 10.27 -25.40 -1.12
C PHE A 19 9.73 -25.54 0.30
N SER A 20 10.61 -25.89 1.24
CA SER A 20 10.27 -25.95 2.66
C SER A 20 10.93 -24.79 3.40
N GLY A 21 10.10 -23.89 3.93
CA GLY A 21 10.53 -22.78 4.76
C GLY A 21 9.92 -21.44 4.38
N GLU A 22 10.38 -20.41 5.07
CA GLU A 22 9.99 -19.02 4.84
C GLU A 22 11.24 -18.18 4.55
N VAL A 23 11.12 -17.27 3.59
CA VAL A 23 12.20 -16.33 3.23
C VAL A 23 11.73 -14.89 3.42
N PRO A 24 12.61 -13.99 3.91
CA PRO A 24 12.29 -12.58 3.96
C PRO A 24 12.15 -12.05 2.53
N PHE A 25 11.07 -11.35 2.25
CA PHE A 25 10.79 -10.83 0.92
C PHE A 25 10.25 -9.40 0.95
N ILE A 26 10.46 -8.71 -0.17
CA ILE A 26 9.84 -7.43 -0.50
C ILE A 26 9.22 -7.61 -1.88
N PHE A 27 7.95 -7.26 -2.03
CA PHE A 27 7.25 -7.40 -3.29
C PHE A 27 6.66 -6.08 -3.74
N ASP A 28 7.16 -5.57 -4.87
CA ASP A 28 6.76 -4.31 -5.47
C ASP A 28 5.70 -4.55 -6.56
N VAL A 29 4.46 -4.16 -6.26
CA VAL A 29 3.31 -4.35 -7.16
C VAL A 29 3.07 -3.07 -7.95
N LYS A 30 3.39 -3.11 -9.25
CA LYS A 30 3.29 -1.93 -10.14
C LYS A 30 2.04 -1.90 -11.01
N ASN A 31 1.44 -3.05 -11.28
CA ASN A 31 0.27 -3.15 -12.16
C ASN A 31 -0.99 -2.67 -11.42
N PRO A 32 -1.76 -1.71 -11.97
CA PRO A 32 -3.01 -1.23 -11.36
C PRO A 32 -4.01 -2.34 -11.03
N THR A 33 -4.12 -3.38 -11.85
CA THR A 33 -5.08 -4.47 -11.62
C THR A 33 -4.62 -5.35 -10.45
N SER A 34 -3.32 -5.63 -10.36
CA SER A 34 -2.72 -6.30 -9.20
C SER A 34 -2.87 -5.48 -7.91
N LEU A 35 -2.69 -4.16 -7.97
CA LEU A 35 -2.94 -3.26 -6.84
C LEU A 35 -4.41 -3.33 -6.38
N LYS A 36 -5.36 -3.38 -7.32
CA LYS A 36 -6.79 -3.57 -7.00
C LYS A 36 -7.02 -4.91 -6.29
N SER A 37 -6.38 -5.98 -6.75
CA SER A 37 -6.50 -7.30 -6.11
C SER A 37 -5.97 -7.29 -4.68
N MET A 38 -4.78 -6.71 -4.44
CA MET A 38 -4.20 -6.53 -3.11
C MET A 38 -5.14 -5.71 -2.19
N ASN A 39 -5.68 -4.60 -2.70
CA ASN A 39 -6.61 -3.77 -1.95
C ASN A 39 -7.91 -4.51 -1.61
N ALA A 40 -8.42 -5.34 -2.50
CA ALA A 40 -9.60 -6.15 -2.26
C ALA A 40 -9.36 -7.17 -1.13
N ALA A 41 -8.19 -7.84 -1.11
CA ALA A 41 -7.82 -8.77 -0.05
C ALA A 41 -7.74 -8.06 1.32
N THR A 42 -7.06 -6.92 1.39
CA THR A 42 -6.96 -6.12 2.63
C THR A 42 -8.32 -5.58 3.08
N SER A 43 -9.15 -5.10 2.14
CA SER A 43 -10.50 -4.60 2.45
C SER A 43 -11.41 -5.71 2.99
N ALA A 44 -11.26 -6.94 2.48
CA ALA A 44 -12.00 -8.09 2.98
C ALA A 44 -11.61 -8.46 4.42
N MET A 45 -10.36 -8.25 4.82
CA MET A 45 -9.92 -8.41 6.23
C MET A 45 -10.59 -7.35 7.12
N VAL A 46 -10.51 -6.08 6.71
CA VAL A 46 -11.11 -4.96 7.45
C VAL A 46 -12.62 -5.14 7.62
N GLY A 47 -13.32 -5.52 6.55
CA GLY A 47 -14.77 -5.76 6.59
C GLY A 47 -15.20 -6.90 7.52
N LYS A 48 -14.28 -7.83 7.83
CA LYS A 48 -14.50 -8.93 8.77
C LYS A 48 -13.99 -8.62 10.19
N GLY A 49 -13.46 -7.42 10.44
CA GLY A 49 -12.84 -7.07 11.71
C GLY A 49 -11.58 -7.88 12.02
N ILE A 50 -10.92 -8.40 10.99
CA ILE A 50 -9.72 -9.23 11.10
C ILE A 50 -8.49 -8.33 10.95
N THR A 51 -7.53 -8.47 11.84
CA THR A 51 -6.27 -7.73 11.74
C THR A 51 -5.33 -8.42 10.74
N PRO A 52 -4.52 -7.67 9.97
CA PRO A 52 -3.62 -8.26 8.97
C PRO A 52 -2.59 -9.25 9.52
N ILE A 53 -2.29 -9.19 10.83
CA ILE A 53 -1.35 -10.10 11.49
C ILE A 53 -1.97 -11.46 11.81
N GLU A 54 -3.29 -11.56 11.85
CA GLU A 54 -3.99 -12.80 12.17
C GLU A 54 -4.10 -13.75 10.97
N HIS A 55 -3.77 -13.33 9.76
CA HIS A 55 -3.97 -14.15 8.57
C HIS A 55 -2.83 -14.00 7.56
N THR A 56 -2.56 -15.08 6.83
CA THR A 56 -1.68 -15.02 5.66
C THR A 56 -2.40 -14.40 4.47
N ILE A 57 -1.62 -13.85 3.52
CA ILE A 57 -2.13 -13.41 2.22
C ILE A 57 -1.63 -14.39 1.18
N LEU A 58 -2.55 -15.04 0.47
CA LEU A 58 -2.21 -15.92 -0.64
C LEU A 58 -2.05 -15.09 -1.90
N LEU A 59 -0.88 -15.21 -2.53
CA LEU A 59 -0.54 -14.52 -3.77
C LEU A 59 -0.51 -15.56 -4.91
N GLY A 60 -1.40 -15.40 -5.87
CA GLY A 60 -1.46 -16.22 -7.09
C GLY A 60 -1.04 -15.43 -8.32
N ALA A 61 -0.65 -16.14 -9.38
CA ALA A 61 -0.33 -15.54 -10.67
C ALA A 61 -1.43 -15.84 -11.70
N ASN A 62 -1.97 -14.80 -12.32
CA ASN A 62 -2.88 -14.89 -13.46
C ASN A 62 -2.18 -14.41 -14.71
N GLN A 63 -2.39 -15.11 -15.83
CA GLN A 63 -1.90 -14.69 -17.13
C GLN A 63 -2.99 -13.93 -17.87
N GLN A 64 -2.67 -12.73 -18.36
CA GLN A 64 -3.57 -11.91 -19.15
C GLN A 64 -2.99 -11.69 -20.54
N THR A 65 -3.86 -11.76 -21.54
CA THR A 65 -3.49 -11.56 -22.95
C THR A 65 -3.93 -10.18 -23.41
N MET A 66 -2.98 -9.40 -23.90
CA MET A 66 -3.24 -8.11 -24.53
C MET A 66 -3.86 -8.30 -25.93
N PRO A 67 -4.59 -7.31 -26.47
CA PRO A 67 -5.19 -7.40 -27.81
C PRO A 67 -4.18 -7.63 -28.94
N ASN A 68 -2.90 -7.32 -28.74
CA ASN A 68 -1.81 -7.56 -29.69
C ASN A 68 -1.20 -8.97 -29.58
N GLY A 69 -1.73 -9.84 -28.73
CA GLY A 69 -1.23 -11.19 -28.49
C GLY A 69 -0.13 -11.31 -27.45
N ASN A 70 0.40 -10.21 -26.93
CA ASN A 70 1.40 -10.26 -25.85
C ASN A 70 0.75 -10.64 -24.53
N MET A 71 1.45 -11.43 -23.72
CA MET A 71 0.97 -11.83 -22.39
C MET A 71 1.67 -11.03 -21.31
N PHE A 72 0.94 -10.71 -20.24
CA PHE A 72 1.50 -10.16 -19.00
C PHE A 72 0.96 -10.91 -17.78
N ALA A 73 1.77 -10.95 -16.73
CA ALA A 73 1.38 -11.54 -15.47
C ALA A 73 0.67 -10.50 -14.59
N GLU A 74 -0.38 -10.95 -13.92
CA GLU A 74 -1.12 -10.21 -12.93
C GLU A 74 -1.12 -10.98 -11.61
N VAL A 75 -0.84 -10.29 -10.52
CA VAL A 75 -0.95 -10.88 -9.18
C VAL A 75 -2.41 -10.86 -8.73
N SER A 76 -2.90 -12.00 -8.28
CA SER A 76 -4.12 -12.10 -7.49
C SER A 76 -3.79 -12.27 -6.01
N ALA A 77 -4.55 -11.60 -5.16
CA ALA A 77 -4.42 -11.69 -3.71
C ALA A 77 -5.73 -12.16 -3.10
N SER A 78 -5.62 -13.05 -2.12
CA SER A 78 -6.76 -13.53 -1.34
C SER A 78 -6.40 -13.76 0.12
N LEU A 79 -7.42 -13.82 0.97
CA LEU A 79 -7.23 -14.11 2.39
C LEU A 79 -6.86 -15.59 2.56
N GLY A 80 -5.72 -15.83 3.20
CA GLY A 80 -5.24 -17.15 3.54
C GLY A 80 -5.73 -17.65 4.89
N GLU A 81 -4.92 -18.52 5.48
CA GLU A 81 -5.23 -19.17 6.76
C GLU A 81 -5.01 -18.22 7.93
N ARG A 82 -5.74 -18.50 9.02
CA ARG A 82 -5.56 -17.77 10.28
C ARG A 82 -4.27 -18.22 10.95
N VAL A 83 -3.38 -17.27 11.19
CA VAL A 83 -2.21 -17.41 12.06
C VAL A 83 -2.64 -17.07 13.48
N GLY A 84 -2.25 -17.91 14.45
CA GLY A 84 -2.51 -17.65 15.86
C GLY A 84 -1.70 -16.46 16.36
N PHE A 85 -2.19 -15.77 17.40
CA PHE A 85 -1.41 -14.74 18.07
C PHE A 85 -0.33 -15.36 18.94
N THR A 86 0.85 -14.76 18.87
CA THR A 86 1.95 -14.96 19.82
C THR A 86 2.17 -13.71 20.67
N ASP A 87 2.82 -13.89 21.82
CA ASP A 87 3.15 -12.79 22.72
C ASP A 87 4.07 -11.79 22.01
N GLY A 88 3.65 -10.52 21.91
CA GLY A 88 4.38 -9.44 21.24
C GLY A 88 3.80 -8.98 19.89
N ASP A 89 2.87 -9.74 19.30
CA ASP A 89 2.28 -9.38 17.99
C ASP A 89 1.43 -8.11 18.06
N ASN A 90 0.68 -7.93 19.15
CA ASN A 90 -0.11 -6.71 19.38
C ASN A 90 0.77 -5.46 19.53
N GLU A 91 1.93 -5.61 20.17
CA GLU A 91 2.90 -4.51 20.29
C GLU A 91 3.51 -4.17 18.93
N THR A 92 3.91 -5.19 18.17
CA THR A 92 4.44 -5.01 16.82
C THR A 92 3.42 -4.34 15.88
N LEU A 93 2.15 -4.74 15.97
CA LEU A 93 1.07 -4.12 15.19
C LEU A 93 0.86 -2.66 15.58
N ARG A 94 0.83 -2.35 16.87
CA ARG A 94 0.70 -0.97 17.38
C ARG A 94 1.85 -0.11 16.86
N ASP A 95 3.07 -0.61 16.96
CA ASP A 95 4.28 0.12 16.56
C ASP A 95 4.32 0.32 15.03
N PHE A 96 3.82 -0.64 14.25
CA PHE A 96 3.67 -0.51 12.80
C PHE A 96 2.65 0.57 12.41
N ILE A 97 1.47 0.61 13.06
CA ILE A 97 0.47 1.66 12.82
C ILE A 97 1.05 3.03 13.17
N ALA A 98 1.71 3.16 14.32
CA ALA A 98 2.36 4.40 14.73
C ALA A 98 3.45 4.85 13.73
N TYR A 99 4.20 3.91 13.14
CA TYR A 99 5.16 4.20 12.09
C TYR A 99 4.51 4.74 10.82
N ILE A 100 3.40 4.14 10.37
CA ILE A 100 2.63 4.63 9.22
C ILE A 100 2.12 6.05 9.48
N GLU A 101 1.49 6.28 10.63
CA GLU A 101 0.94 7.59 11.00
C GLU A 101 2.03 8.67 10.99
N ARG A 102 3.16 8.41 11.65
CA ARG A 102 4.31 9.33 11.66
C ARG A 102 4.82 9.63 10.25
N THR A 103 4.91 8.61 9.40
CA THR A 103 5.40 8.76 8.02
C THR A 103 4.42 9.61 7.21
N ASN A 104 3.12 9.35 7.33
CA ASN A 104 2.08 10.12 6.66
C ASN A 104 2.08 11.57 7.12
N SER A 105 2.14 11.84 8.43
CA SER A 105 2.25 13.20 8.96
C SER A 105 3.48 13.93 8.46
N TRP A 106 4.63 13.25 8.37
CA TRP A 106 5.85 13.83 7.81
C TRP A 106 5.71 14.19 6.33
N VAL A 107 5.18 13.27 5.51
CA VAL A 107 4.94 13.53 4.08
C VAL A 107 3.98 14.69 3.88
N LEU A 108 2.85 14.72 4.62
CA LEU A 108 1.86 15.78 4.54
C LEU A 108 2.45 17.13 4.99
N SER A 109 3.20 17.16 6.09
CA SER A 109 3.90 18.38 6.52
C SER A 109 4.89 18.88 5.47
N LYS A 110 5.63 17.97 4.81
CA LYS A 110 6.55 18.33 3.71
C LYS A 110 5.84 18.78 2.45
N TRP A 111 4.62 18.31 2.22
CA TRP A 111 3.75 18.80 1.17
C TRP A 111 3.25 20.21 1.50
N ASP A 112 2.71 20.43 2.70
CA ASP A 112 2.22 21.75 3.14
C ASP A 112 3.32 22.81 3.13
N GLU A 113 4.55 22.47 3.58
CA GLU A 113 5.72 23.36 3.51
C GLU A 113 6.07 23.78 2.08
N ARG A 114 5.85 22.90 1.08
CA ARG A 114 6.27 23.13 -0.32
C ARG A 114 5.15 23.62 -1.21
N ASN A 115 3.91 23.32 -0.85
CA ASN A 115 2.71 23.60 -1.61
C ASN A 115 1.95 24.79 -1.02
N VAL A 116 2.70 25.76 -0.48
CA VAL A 116 2.18 27.09 -0.18
C VAL A 116 1.95 27.78 -1.53
N ALA A 117 0.72 28.23 -1.79
CA ALA A 117 0.49 29.13 -2.90
C ALA A 117 1.36 30.38 -2.67
N ASN A 118 2.41 30.54 -3.46
CA ASN A 118 3.14 31.80 -3.53
C ASN A 118 2.19 32.81 -4.18
N ILE A 119 1.33 33.44 -3.37
CA ILE A 119 0.76 34.73 -3.74
C ILE A 119 1.97 35.65 -3.91
N SER A 120 2.15 36.19 -5.11
CA SER A 120 3.23 37.15 -5.34
C SER A 120 3.02 38.34 -4.40
N PRO A 121 4.09 39.02 -3.94
CA PRO A 121 3.93 40.23 -3.12
C PRO A 121 2.99 41.27 -3.76
N GLU A 122 2.93 41.27 -5.09
CA GLU A 122 2.04 42.10 -5.90
C GLU A 122 0.56 41.66 -5.75
N ASP A 123 0.28 40.37 -5.83
CA ASP A 123 -1.07 39.82 -5.62
C ASP A 123 -1.55 39.99 -4.17
N ALA A 124 -0.66 39.91 -3.19
CA ALA A 124 -0.98 40.17 -1.78
C ALA A 124 -1.35 41.65 -1.55
N ALA A 125 -0.66 42.57 -2.23
CA ALA A 125 -0.97 44.00 -2.17
C ALA A 125 -2.32 44.33 -2.83
N ILE A 126 -2.64 43.70 -3.96
CA ILE A 126 -3.95 43.83 -4.62
C ILE A 126 -5.07 43.34 -3.70
N VAL A 127 -4.93 42.15 -3.09
CA VAL A 127 -5.94 41.63 -2.14
C VAL A 127 -6.10 42.53 -0.91
N GLY A 128 -5.00 43.07 -0.36
CA GLY A 128 -5.05 44.05 0.74
C GLY A 128 -5.84 45.31 0.39
N SER A 129 -5.62 45.86 -0.81
CA SER A 129 -6.36 47.04 -1.29
C SER A 129 -7.84 46.78 -1.61
N ILE A 130 -8.24 45.53 -1.85
CA ILE A 130 -9.66 45.19 -2.09
C ILE A 130 -10.43 45.10 -0.77
N VAL A 131 -9.78 44.68 0.33
CA VAL A 131 -10.40 44.54 1.65
C VAL A 131 -10.58 45.90 2.34
N GLU A 132 -9.69 46.87 2.12
CA GLU A 132 -9.81 48.23 2.68
C GLU A 132 -10.95 49.07 2.06
N VAL A 133 -11.57 48.62 0.97
CA VAL A 133 -12.59 49.40 0.23
C VAL A 133 -14.04 49.10 0.69
N GLN A 134 -14.24 48.18 1.65
CA GLN A 134 -15.58 47.79 2.14
C GLN A 134 -16.01 48.38 3.49
N ASP A 135 -15.30 49.38 4.03
CA ASP A 135 -15.81 50.21 5.13
C ASP A 135 -16.15 51.62 4.62
N PHE A 136 -17.26 51.74 3.89
CA PHE A 136 -17.94 53.01 3.65
C PHE A 136 -19.42 52.88 4.05
N GLU A 137 -19.74 53.52 5.19
CA GLU A 137 -21.05 53.86 5.80
C GLU A 137 -22.10 52.75 6.01
#